data_AF-A0A1I4MCQ8-F1
#
_entry.id   AF-A0A1I4MCQ8-F1
#
_cell.length_a   1.000
_cell.length_b   1.000
_cell.length_c   1.000
_cell.angle_alpha   90.00
_cell.angle_beta   90.00
_cell.angle_gamma   90.00
#
_symmetry.space_group_name_H-M   'P 1'
#
loop_
_entity.id
_entity.type
_entity.pdbx_description
1 polymer ?
#
loop_
_entity_poly.entity_id
_entity_poly.type
_entity_poly.pdbx_seq_one_letter_code
_entity_poly.pdbx_strand_id
1 'polypeptide(L)'
;MWGKGKSGKGIPQKAAIPWFDTIWMLFARSMGREPVDSDPVFASETGKRITSVANGFTELLKAAGLERDHRGIKRTPYSLRHFYISEQLANGAEVLDVARNCRTSLAMIDKHYGQVRLERVVDRLRPEWTRA
;
A
#
# COMPACT_ATOMS: atom_id res chain seq x y z
N MET A 1 -14.45 5.87 -0.70
CA MET A 1 -13.45 5.73 -1.79
C MET A 1 -14.04 4.95 -2.95
N TRP A 2 -14.38 5.65 -4.03
CA TRP A 2 -14.98 5.11 -5.25
C TRP A 2 -13.89 4.55 -6.17
N GLY A 3 -13.99 3.27 -6.54
CA GLY A 3 -13.06 2.62 -7.45
C GLY A 3 -13.72 1.42 -8.10
N LYS A 4 -13.86 1.47 -9.43
CA LYS A 4 -14.37 0.44 -10.37
C LYS A 4 -15.04 -0.77 -9.70
N GLY A 5 -16.35 -0.67 -9.45
CA GLY A 5 -17.30 -1.79 -9.42
C GLY A 5 -17.09 -2.91 -8.38
N LYS A 6 -16.10 -2.84 -7.50
CA LYS A 6 -15.91 -3.81 -6.41
C LYS A 6 -16.23 -3.13 -5.08
N SER A 7 -17.49 -3.22 -4.68
CA SER A 7 -17.94 -2.90 -3.32
C SER A 7 -17.32 -3.93 -2.37
N GLY A 8 -16.45 -3.44 -1.49
CA GLY A 8 -15.80 -4.26 -0.47
C GLY A 8 -15.29 -3.35 0.64
N LYS A 9 -15.51 -3.75 1.88
CA LYS A 9 -14.99 -3.09 3.08
C LYS A 9 -13.48 -3.26 3.08
N GLY A 10 -12.75 -2.19 2.73
CA GLY A 10 -11.29 -2.17 2.88
C GLY A 10 -10.96 -2.15 4.37
N ILE A 11 -9.97 -2.93 4.76
CA ILE A 11 -9.43 -2.93 6.12
C ILE A 11 -8.18 -2.04 6.08
N PRO A 12 -8.27 -0.79 6.59
CA PRO A 12 -7.13 0.10 6.60
C PRO A 12 -6.09 -0.36 7.63
N GLN A 13 -4.83 -0.05 7.35
CA GLN A 13 -3.77 -0.19 8.33
C GLN A 13 -3.92 0.87 9.41
N LYS A 14 -4.09 0.46 10.67
CA LYS A 14 -4.27 1.38 11.81
C LYS A 14 -3.07 2.31 12.02
N ALA A 15 -1.89 1.88 11.60
CA ALA A 15 -0.68 2.70 11.58
C ALA A 15 -0.82 3.98 10.74
N ALA A 16 -1.82 4.05 9.84
CA ALA A 16 -2.11 5.25 9.06
C ALA A 16 -2.83 6.36 9.86
N ILE A 17 -3.46 6.03 11.00
CA ILE A 17 -4.30 6.97 11.76
C ILE A 17 -3.53 8.24 12.17
N PRO A 18 -2.34 8.16 12.80
CA PRO A 18 -1.61 9.37 13.21
C PRO A 18 -1.20 10.27 12.04
N TRP A 19 -1.08 9.71 10.84
CA TRP A 19 -0.76 10.47 9.63
C TRP A 19 -1.96 11.27 9.13
N PHE A 20 -3.19 10.78 9.34
CA PHE A 20 -4.40 11.56 9.05
C PHE A 20 -4.54 12.73 10.03
N ASP A 21 -4.19 12.54 11.31
CA ASP A 21 -4.16 13.64 12.28
C ASP A 21 -3.13 14.70 11.88
N THR A 22 -1.95 14.27 11.41
CA THR A 22 -0.92 15.18 10.90
C THR A 22 -1.43 15.99 9.71
N ILE A 23 -2.11 15.34 8.75
CA ILE A 23 -2.70 16.02 7.59
C ILE A 23 -3.78 17.02 8.03
N TRP A 24 -4.62 16.65 9.01
CA TRP A 24 -5.61 17.55 9.60
C TRP A 24 -4.95 18.79 10.21
N MET A 25 -3.92 18.62 11.02
CA MET A 25 -3.17 19.72 11.64
C MET A 25 -2.53 20.63 10.59
N LEU A 26 -1.94 20.06 9.54
CA LEU A 26 -1.34 20.82 8.44
C LEU A 26 -2.40 21.63 7.67
N PHE A 27 -3.56 21.04 7.41
CA PHE A 27 -4.68 21.74 6.79
C PHE A 27 -5.14 22.90 7.68
N ALA A 28 -5.42 22.63 8.96
CA ALA A 28 -5.94 23.63 9.88
C ALA A 28 -4.99 24.82 10.06
N ARG A 29 -3.69 24.53 10.12
CA ARG A 29 -2.64 25.55 10.17
C ARG A 29 -2.56 26.37 8.88
N SER A 30 -2.66 25.73 7.71
CA SER A 30 -2.52 26.42 6.42
C SER A 30 -3.75 27.27 6.09
N MET A 31 -4.94 26.80 6.45
CA MET A 31 -6.21 27.46 6.14
C MET A 31 -6.72 28.39 7.25
N GLY A 32 -6.15 28.31 8.45
CA GLY A 32 -6.62 29.06 9.62
C GLY A 32 -8.00 28.63 10.14
N ARG A 33 -8.47 27.45 9.73
CA ARG A 33 -9.76 26.87 10.12
C ARG A 33 -9.72 25.36 10.08
N GLU A 34 -10.60 24.69 10.81
CA GLU A 34 -10.75 23.24 10.69
C GLU A 34 -11.33 22.84 9.31
N PRO A 35 -10.93 21.67 8.78
CA PRO A 35 -11.51 21.12 7.55
C PRO A 35 -12.97 20.73 7.75
N VAL A 36 -13.78 20.92 6.71
CA VAL A 36 -15.18 20.47 6.63
C VAL A 36 -15.30 19.30 5.65
N ASP A 37 -16.44 18.61 5.64
CA ASP A 37 -16.65 17.40 4.82
C ASP A 37 -16.43 17.59 3.31
N SER A 38 -16.57 18.83 2.81
CA SER A 38 -16.33 19.16 1.40
C SER A 38 -14.85 19.37 1.06
N ASP A 39 -13.98 19.54 2.06
CA ASP A 39 -12.56 19.75 1.85
C ASP A 39 -11.84 18.46 1.42
N PRO A 40 -10.80 18.57 0.59
CA PRO A 40 -9.99 17.42 0.21
C PRO A 40 -9.13 16.95 1.39
N VAL A 41 -9.15 15.64 1.67
CA VAL A 41 -8.21 15.02 2.63
C VAL A 41 -6.76 15.36 2.29
N PHE A 42 -6.38 15.30 1.02
CA PHE A 42 -5.07 15.73 0.55
C PHE A 42 -5.18 17.12 -0.07
N ALA A 43 -4.87 18.15 0.71
CA ALA A 43 -4.91 19.55 0.29
C ALA A 43 -3.51 20.14 0.16
N SER A 44 -3.30 21.05 -0.79
CA SER A 44 -2.14 21.93 -0.84
C SER A 44 -2.24 23.00 0.25
N GLU A 45 -1.16 23.77 0.43
CA GLU A 45 -1.13 24.95 1.32
C GLU A 45 -2.21 25.99 0.99
N THR A 46 -2.72 25.96 -0.24
CA THR A 46 -3.81 26.83 -0.73
C THR A 46 -5.21 26.20 -0.60
N GLY A 47 -5.34 25.04 0.04
CA GLY A 47 -6.60 24.32 0.23
C GLY A 47 -7.10 23.55 -1.01
N LYS A 48 -6.34 23.56 -2.12
CA LYS A 48 -6.72 22.85 -3.34
C LYS A 48 -6.39 21.36 -3.24
N ARG A 49 -7.19 20.52 -3.90
CA ARG A 49 -6.94 19.07 -3.93
C ARG A 49 -5.61 18.74 -4.59
N ILE A 50 -4.76 18.00 -3.90
CA ILE A 50 -3.56 17.41 -4.49
C ILE A 50 -3.98 16.28 -5.43
N THR A 51 -3.59 16.40 -6.71
CA THR A 51 -3.90 15.41 -7.76
C THR A 51 -2.80 14.37 -7.95
N SER A 52 -1.55 14.71 -7.60
CA SER A 52 -0.40 13.82 -7.73
C SER A 52 0.66 14.11 -6.68
N VAL A 53 1.21 13.05 -6.11
CA VAL A 53 2.39 13.07 -5.22
C VAL A 53 3.61 12.45 -5.87
N ALA A 54 3.53 12.08 -7.16
CA ALA A 54 4.54 11.27 -7.83
C ALA A 54 5.92 11.96 -7.92
N ASN A 55 5.93 13.28 -8.16
CA ASN A 55 7.16 14.04 -8.25
C ASN A 55 7.84 14.16 -6.88
N GLY A 56 7.09 14.57 -5.85
CA GLY A 56 7.61 14.64 -4.48
C GLY A 56 8.11 13.28 -3.98
N PHE A 57 7.39 12.21 -4.30
CA PHE A 57 7.82 10.84 -3.99
C PHE A 57 9.12 10.45 -4.71
N THR A 58 9.26 10.83 -5.99
CA THR A 58 10.50 10.58 -6.73
C THR A 58 11.69 11.30 -6.11
N GLU A 59 11.55 12.58 -5.76
CA GLU A 59 12.63 13.36 -5.16
C GLU A 59 12.99 12.83 -3.76
N LEU A 60 11.99 12.43 -2.97
CA LEU A 60 12.22 11.75 -1.69
C LEU A 60 13.04 10.46 -1.87
N LEU A 61 12.67 9.64 -2.86
CA LEU A 61 13.40 8.41 -3.13
C LEU A 61 14.82 8.68 -3.63
N LYS A 62 15.05 9.72 -4.44
CA LYS A 62 16.40 10.13 -4.84
C LYS A 62 17.25 10.52 -3.64
N ALA A 63 16.71 11.36 -2.75
CA ALA A 63 17.39 11.78 -1.54
C ALA A 63 17.73 10.59 -0.62
N ALA A 64 16.87 9.58 -0.58
CA ALA A 64 17.11 8.35 0.19
C ALA A 64 18.00 7.31 -0.53
N GLY A 65 18.43 7.56 -1.78
CA GLY A 65 19.18 6.56 -2.57
C GLY A 65 18.35 5.35 -3.03
N LEU A 66 17.02 5.51 -3.06
CA LEU A 66 16.03 4.45 -3.35
C LEU A 66 15.25 4.69 -4.65
N GLU A 67 15.72 5.55 -5.56
CA GLU A 67 14.99 5.83 -6.82
C GLU A 67 14.78 4.57 -7.66
N ARG A 68 15.76 3.66 -7.68
CA ARG A 68 15.74 2.44 -8.49
C ARG A 68 15.85 1.19 -7.64
N ASP A 69 15.13 0.16 -8.04
CA ASP A 69 15.26 -1.17 -7.44
C ASP A 69 16.52 -1.92 -7.93
N HIS A 70 16.71 -3.14 -7.42
CA HIS A 70 17.85 -3.98 -7.78
C HIS A 70 17.89 -4.39 -9.27
N ARG A 71 16.79 -4.20 -10.00
CA ARG A 71 16.65 -4.47 -11.44
C ARG A 71 16.78 -3.19 -12.27
N GLY A 72 17.07 -2.06 -11.64
CA GLY A 72 17.15 -0.76 -12.27
C GLY A 72 15.79 -0.13 -12.59
N ILE A 73 14.67 -0.72 -12.14
CA ILE A 73 13.33 -0.18 -12.39
C ILE A 73 13.06 0.98 -11.43
N LYS A 74 12.56 2.09 -11.98
CA LYS A 74 12.21 3.27 -11.20
C LYS A 74 11.03 2.96 -10.26
N ARG A 75 11.21 3.24 -8.97
CA ARG A 75 10.14 3.13 -7.98
C ARG A 75 9.14 4.27 -8.14
N THR A 76 7.87 3.94 -8.02
CA THR A 76 6.74 4.89 -8.10
C THR A 76 5.86 4.71 -6.87
N PRO A 77 4.87 5.58 -6.61
CA PRO A 77 3.91 5.34 -5.52
C PRO A 77 3.22 3.98 -5.62
N TYR A 78 3.07 3.42 -6.83
CA TYR A 78 2.54 2.07 -7.02
C TYR A 78 3.45 0.98 -6.44
N SER A 79 4.76 1.23 -6.35
CA SER A 79 5.72 0.33 -5.69
C SER A 79 5.40 0.12 -4.20
N LEU A 80 4.80 1.11 -3.52
CA LEU A 80 4.36 0.96 -2.13
C LEU A 80 3.26 -0.09 -1.98
N ARG A 81 2.37 -0.20 -2.97
CA ARG A 81 1.34 -1.25 -3.01
C ARG A 81 1.98 -2.62 -3.19
N HIS A 82 3.00 -2.73 -4.02
CA HIS A 82 3.75 -3.97 -4.17
C HIS A 82 4.47 -4.39 -2.89
N PHE A 83 5.11 -3.42 -2.23
CA PHE A 83 5.74 -3.63 -0.93
C PHE A 83 4.71 -4.10 0.11
N TYR A 84 3.57 -3.41 0.23
CA TYR A 84 2.48 -3.80 1.14
C TYR A 84 2.01 -5.25 0.92
N ILE A 85 1.74 -5.64 -0.33
CA ILE A 85 1.29 -7.00 -0.63
C ILE A 85 2.39 -8.03 -0.28
N SER A 86 3.64 -7.73 -0.61
CA SER A 86 4.78 -8.61 -0.31
C SER A 86 4.93 -8.81 1.20
N GLU A 87 4.89 -7.72 1.97
CA GLU A 87 4.98 -7.75 3.44
C GLU A 87 3.83 -8.53 4.07
N GLN A 88 2.59 -8.33 3.61
CA GLN A 88 1.45 -9.08 4.14
C GLN A 88 1.60 -10.59 3.89
N LEU A 89 1.99 -10.97 2.66
CA LEU A 89 2.22 -12.37 2.31
C LEU A 89 3.43 -12.95 3.07
N ALA A 90 4.49 -12.17 3.25
CA ALA A 90 5.65 -12.49 4.06
C ALA A 90 5.34 -12.52 5.57
N ASN A 91 4.22 -12.01 6.04
CA ASN A 91 3.76 -12.19 7.41
C ASN A 91 2.70 -13.30 7.54
N GLY A 92 2.49 -14.08 6.48
CA GLY A 92 1.56 -15.23 6.49
C GLY A 92 0.10 -14.86 6.29
N ALA A 93 -0.21 -13.63 5.86
CA ALA A 93 -1.58 -13.25 5.53
C ALA A 93 -2.14 -14.12 4.40
N GLU A 94 -3.44 -14.43 4.48
CA GLU A 94 -4.09 -15.26 3.47
C GLU A 94 -4.18 -14.52 2.13
N VAL A 95 -3.86 -15.23 1.04
CA VAL A 95 -3.83 -14.67 -0.32
C VAL A 95 -5.20 -14.13 -0.74
N LEU A 96 -6.29 -14.84 -0.40
CA LEU A 96 -7.65 -14.41 -0.69
C LEU A 96 -7.99 -13.09 0.02
N ASP A 97 -7.61 -12.96 1.29
CA ASP A 97 -7.86 -11.77 2.08
C ASP A 97 -7.07 -10.56 1.58
N VAL A 98 -5.78 -10.75 1.25
CA VAL A 98 -4.96 -9.69 0.66
C VAL A 98 -5.51 -9.29 -0.72
N ALA A 99 -5.95 -10.26 -1.54
CA ALA A 99 -6.58 -9.98 -2.84
C ALA A 99 -7.86 -9.15 -2.70
N ARG A 100 -8.74 -9.53 -1.77
CA ARG A 100 -10.00 -8.83 -1.47
C ARG A 100 -9.73 -7.42 -0.96
N ASN A 101 -8.85 -7.27 0.03
CA ASN A 101 -8.54 -5.97 0.62
C ASN A 101 -7.89 -5.03 -0.41
N CYS A 102 -6.98 -5.56 -1.25
CA CYS A 102 -6.33 -4.78 -2.29
C CYS A 102 -7.22 -4.58 -3.54
N ARG A 103 -8.34 -5.29 -3.69
CA ARG A 103 -9.17 -5.32 -4.91
C ARG A 103 -8.43 -5.79 -6.17
N THR A 104 -7.57 -6.79 -6.03
CA THR A 104 -6.86 -7.45 -7.14
C THR A 104 -7.36 -8.88 -7.34
N SER A 105 -7.07 -9.51 -8.48
CA SER A 105 -7.39 -10.92 -8.69
C SER A 105 -6.31 -11.82 -8.07
N LEU A 106 -6.69 -13.06 -7.73
CA LEU A 106 -5.76 -14.11 -7.30
C LEU A 106 -4.68 -14.36 -8.35
N ALA A 107 -5.07 -14.46 -9.62
CA ALA A 107 -4.13 -14.66 -10.72
C ALA A 107 -3.06 -13.55 -10.78
N MET A 108 -3.44 -12.31 -10.47
CA MET A 108 -2.48 -11.20 -10.39
C MET A 108 -1.55 -11.33 -9.17
N ILE A 109 -2.04 -11.81 -8.02
CA ILE A 109 -1.15 -12.06 -6.88
C ILE A 109 -0.20 -13.21 -7.17
N ASP A 110 -0.70 -14.33 -7.69
CA ASP A 110 0.11 -15.51 -7.97
C ASP A 110 1.24 -15.20 -8.97
N LYS A 111 0.93 -14.46 -10.04
CA LYS A 111 1.91 -13.99 -11.04
C LYS A 111 3.04 -13.15 -10.44
N HIS A 112 2.73 -12.30 -9.45
CA HIS A 112 3.68 -11.32 -8.92
C HIS A 112 4.38 -11.77 -7.62
N TYR A 113 3.77 -12.68 -6.86
CA TYR A 113 4.24 -13.04 -5.51
C TYR A 113 4.24 -14.56 -5.24
N GLY A 114 3.94 -15.40 -6.23
CA GLY A 114 3.93 -16.86 -6.09
C GLY A 114 5.27 -17.44 -5.63
N GLN A 115 6.39 -16.73 -5.86
CA GLN A 115 7.72 -17.13 -5.41
C GLN A 115 7.88 -17.02 -3.88
N VAL A 116 7.37 -15.95 -3.26
CA VAL A 116 7.43 -15.71 -1.80
C VAL A 116 6.68 -16.81 -1.03
N ARG A 117 5.70 -17.45 -1.68
CA ARG A 117 4.89 -18.53 -1.12
C ARG A 117 5.70 -19.82 -0.95
N LEU A 118 6.44 -20.24 -1.98
CA LEU A 118 7.07 -21.58 -2.03
C LEU A 118 7.98 -21.85 -0.83
N GLU A 119 8.78 -20.87 -0.44
CA GLU A 119 9.72 -20.97 0.70
C GLU A 119 9.02 -21.30 2.02
N ARG A 120 7.78 -20.84 2.22
CA ARG A 120 7.01 -21.07 3.46
C ARG A 120 6.03 -22.22 3.40
N VAL A 121 5.65 -22.67 2.20
CA VAL A 121 4.86 -23.90 2.08
C VAL A 121 5.75 -25.14 2.18
N VAL A 122 7.09 -25.02 2.20
CA VAL A 122 7.99 -26.17 2.35
C VAL A 122 7.61 -27.02 3.55
N ASP A 123 7.41 -26.42 4.72
CA ASP A 123 7.08 -27.16 5.94
C ASP A 123 5.66 -27.73 5.91
N ARG A 124 4.71 -27.05 5.25
CA ARG A 124 3.34 -27.55 5.08
C ARG A 124 3.22 -28.63 3.98
N LEU A 125 4.10 -28.62 2.99
CA LEU A 125 4.17 -29.61 1.90
C LEU A 125 5.13 -30.75 2.19
N ARG A 126 5.79 -30.76 3.36
CA ARG A 126 6.53 -31.88 3.92
C ARG A 126 5.76 -32.49 5.09
N PRO A 127 4.63 -33.16 4.82
CA PRO A 127 3.84 -33.78 5.86
C PRO A 127 4.63 -34.89 6.57
N GLU A 128 4.48 -34.98 7.89
CA GLU A 128 5.26 -35.88 8.76
C GLU A 128 5.01 -37.37 8.49
N TRP A 129 3.89 -37.71 7.85
CA TRP A 129 3.53 -39.09 7.46
C TRP A 129 4.41 -39.70 6.35
N THR A 130 5.37 -38.95 5.80
CA THR A 130 6.30 -39.44 4.76
C THR A 130 7.63 -39.94 5.35
N ARG A 131 7.84 -39.85 6.67
CA ARG A 131 8.98 -40.49 7.35
C ARG A 131 8.61 -41.94 7.65
N ALA A 132 8.81 -42.82 6.66
CA ALA A 132 8.95 -44.25 6.84
C ALA A 132 10.42 -44.61 7.04
#